data_AF-A0A534Z6U1-F1
#
_entry.id   AF-A0A534Z6U1-F1
#
_cell.length_a   1.000
_cell.length_b   1.000
_cell.length_c   1.000
_cell.angle_alpha   90.00
_cell.angle_beta   90.00
_cell.angle_gamma   90.00
#
_symmetry.space_group_name_H-M   'P 1'
#
loop_
_entity.id
_entity.type
_entity.pdbx_description
1 polymer ?
#
loop_
_entity_poly.entity_id
_entity_poly.type
_entity_poly.pdbx_seq_one_letter_code
_entity_poly.pdbx_strand_id
1 'polypeptide(L)'
;MKGPLTPSSNFPAREDAAWLLFSFTAFWGSWAVALVSIRFTGYHLVSSVVVPVVLLVMFSTALLEICLRRLNMRLTGKRLPRWPFGSIGLGRTLIRALSPSMLAEAGDRVGLSGIAVAGFVYAVIAIDLMSLVTIPG
;
A
#
# COMPACT_ATOMS: atom_id res chain seq x y z
N MET A 1 21.92 23.13 -25.90
CA MET A 1 22.20 21.83 -25.25
C MET A 1 21.52 21.84 -23.88
N LYS A 2 20.41 21.11 -23.71
CA LYS A 2 19.75 20.94 -22.41
C LYS A 2 20.58 19.93 -21.61
N GLY A 3 20.99 20.30 -20.39
CA GLY A 3 21.73 19.42 -19.47
C GLY A 3 20.94 18.14 -19.15
N PRO A 4 21.59 17.13 -18.55
CA PRO A 4 20.95 15.87 -18.22
C PRO A 4 19.77 16.17 -17.29
N LEU A 5 18.56 15.90 -17.79
CA LEU A 5 17.35 15.84 -16.99
C LEU A 5 17.56 14.70 -15.99
N THR A 6 18.07 14.99 -14.80
CA THR A 6 17.79 14.13 -13.66
C THR A 6 16.26 14.05 -13.60
N PRO A 7 15.64 12.86 -13.79
CA PRO A 7 14.20 12.76 -13.61
C PRO A 7 13.93 13.23 -12.19
N SER A 8 13.02 14.20 -12.04
CA SER A 8 12.55 14.66 -10.75
C SER A 8 12.00 13.44 -10.02
N SER A 9 12.82 12.86 -9.15
CA SER A 9 12.46 11.65 -8.44
C SER A 9 11.24 11.93 -7.58
N ASN A 10 10.22 11.09 -7.71
CA ASN A 10 9.07 11.13 -6.81
C ASN A 10 9.47 10.85 -5.36
N PHE A 11 10.64 10.21 -5.16
CA PHE A 11 11.25 9.93 -3.87
C PHE A 11 12.61 10.62 -3.74
N PRO A 12 12.67 11.86 -3.25
CA PRO A 12 13.95 12.54 -3.04
C PRO A 12 14.82 11.81 -2.00
N ALA A 13 14.21 11.18 -0.98
CA ALA A 13 14.91 10.36 0.00
C ALA A 13 14.55 8.87 -0.14
N ARG A 14 15.53 7.99 0.04
CA ARG A 14 15.37 6.53 0.08
C ARG A 14 14.38 6.08 1.16
N GLU A 15 14.36 6.80 2.28
CA GLU A 15 13.48 6.52 3.41
C GLU A 15 12.00 6.60 3.01
N ASP A 16 11.61 7.56 2.16
CA ASP A 16 10.21 7.71 1.73
C ASP A 16 9.76 6.54 0.85
N ALA A 17 10.64 6.09 -0.04
CA ALA A 17 10.39 4.90 -0.86
C ALA A 17 10.26 3.65 0.01
N ALA A 18 11.13 3.50 1.02
CA ALA A 18 11.07 2.39 1.97
C ALA A 18 9.76 2.41 2.79
N TRP A 19 9.35 3.56 3.32
CA TRP A 19 8.08 3.69 4.05
C TRP A 19 6.87 3.37 3.17
N LEU A 20 6.90 3.79 1.90
CA LEU A 20 5.83 3.47 0.96
C LEU A 20 5.74 1.95 0.73
N LEU A 21 6.85 1.30 0.38
CA LEU A 21 6.88 -0.14 0.13
C LEU A 21 6.52 -0.95 1.39
N PHE A 22 7.01 -0.53 2.56
CA PHE A 22 6.70 -1.16 3.83
C PHE A 22 5.21 -1.07 4.15
N SER A 23 4.61 0.12 4.02
CA SER A 23 3.19 0.31 4.30
C SER A 23 2.28 -0.43 3.31
N PHE A 24 2.65 -0.50 2.02
CA PHE A 24 1.95 -1.33 1.04
C PHE A 24 2.03 -2.82 1.38
N THR A 25 3.22 -3.31 1.68
CA THR A 25 3.43 -4.72 2.02
C THR A 25 2.70 -5.09 3.30
N ALA A 26 2.74 -4.23 4.32
CA ALA A 26 2.01 -4.43 5.57
C ALA A 26 0.49 -4.42 5.33
N PHE A 27 -0.03 -3.51 4.51
CA PHE A 27 -1.45 -3.42 4.21
C PHE A 27 -1.96 -4.65 3.47
N TRP A 28 -1.40 -4.95 2.29
CA TRP A 28 -1.84 -6.10 1.50
C TRP A 28 -1.50 -7.43 2.18
N GLY A 29 -0.33 -7.55 2.82
CA GLY A 29 0.02 -8.73 3.61
C GLY A 29 -0.94 -8.99 4.77
N SER A 30 -1.40 -7.94 5.46
CA SER A 30 -2.40 -8.10 6.53
C SER A 30 -3.77 -8.55 6.02
N TRP A 31 -4.17 -8.11 4.82
CA TRP A 31 -5.38 -8.58 4.15
C TRP A 31 -5.28 -10.05 3.77
N ALA A 32 -4.16 -10.48 3.17
CA ALA A 32 -3.92 -11.89 2.86
C ALA A 32 -4.02 -12.76 4.12
N VAL A 33 -3.39 -12.35 5.23
CA VAL A 33 -3.49 -13.07 6.52
C VAL A 33 -4.92 -13.09 7.05
N ALA A 34 -5.67 -11.99 6.92
CA ALA A 34 -7.07 -11.91 7.32
C ALA A 34 -7.95 -12.91 6.56
N LEU A 35 -7.83 -12.93 5.24
CA LEU A 35 -8.62 -13.81 4.37
C LEU A 35 -8.32 -15.28 4.67
N VAL A 36 -7.04 -15.64 4.83
CA VAL A 36 -6.63 -17.00 5.22
C VAL A 36 -7.14 -17.37 6.61
N SER A 37 -7.05 -16.45 7.57
CA SER A 37 -7.49 -16.71 8.96
C SER A 37 -9.00 -16.95 9.04
N ILE A 38 -9.80 -16.11 8.36
CA ILE A 38 -11.26 -16.27 8.29
C ILE A 38 -11.62 -17.62 7.67
N ARG A 39 -10.92 -18.03 6.61
CA ARG A 39 -11.15 -19.33 5.96
C ARG A 39 -10.79 -20.49 6.88
N PHE A 40 -9.69 -20.38 7.62
CA PHE A 40 -9.26 -21.41 8.57
C PHE A 40 -10.23 -21.56 9.76
N THR A 41 -10.88 -20.47 10.17
CA THR A 41 -11.89 -20.50 11.24
C THR A 41 -13.30 -20.84 10.74
N GLY A 42 -13.45 -21.38 9.52
CA GLY A 42 -14.76 -21.74 8.98
C GLY A 42 -15.72 -20.55 8.86
N TYR A 43 -15.18 -19.35 8.60
CA TYR A 43 -15.92 -18.09 8.50
C TYR A 43 -16.49 -17.56 9.83
N HIS A 44 -16.07 -18.10 10.98
CA HIS A 44 -16.39 -17.52 12.27
C HIS A 44 -15.61 -16.22 12.50
N LEU A 45 -16.31 -15.07 12.37
CA LEU A 45 -15.74 -13.73 12.49
C LEU A 45 -15.34 -13.33 13.92
N VAL A 46 -15.94 -13.97 14.93
CA VAL A 46 -15.62 -13.73 16.35
C VAL A 46 -14.86 -14.94 16.88
N SER A 47 -13.56 -14.97 16.59
CA SER A 47 -12.63 -15.97 17.12
C SER A 47 -11.39 -15.29 17.69
N SER A 48 -10.70 -15.96 18.62
CA SER A 48 -9.44 -15.49 19.20
C SER A 48 -8.34 -15.27 18.15
N VAL A 49 -8.50 -15.83 16.94
CA VAL A 49 -7.59 -15.67 15.81
C VAL A 49 -8.00 -14.49 14.92
N VAL A 50 -9.30 -14.27 14.68
CA VAL A 50 -9.75 -13.22 13.75
C VAL A 50 -9.62 -11.82 14.34
N VAL A 51 -9.91 -11.63 15.64
CA VAL A 51 -9.79 -10.32 16.30
C VAL A 51 -8.40 -9.68 16.18
N PRO A 52 -7.28 -10.36 16.51
CA PRO A 52 -5.95 -9.76 16.35
C PRO A 52 -5.59 -9.47 14.89
N VAL A 53 -6.12 -10.25 13.95
CA VAL A 53 -5.87 -10.02 12.53
C VAL A 53 -6.66 -8.82 12.00
N VAL A 54 -7.89 -8.60 12.47
CA VAL A 54 -8.65 -7.37 12.17
C VAL A 54 -7.92 -6.14 12.72
N LEU A 55 -7.37 -6.22 13.94
CA LEU A 55 -6.56 -5.14 14.50
C LEU A 55 -5.30 -4.87 13.67
N LEU A 56 -4.65 -5.92 13.16
CA LEU A 56 -3.51 -5.80 12.25
C LEU A 56 -3.89 -5.07 10.96
N VAL A 57 -5.04 -5.40 10.36
CA VAL A 57 -5.56 -4.71 9.16
C VAL A 57 -5.86 -3.24 9.46
N MET A 58 -6.46 -2.93 10.61
CA MET A 58 -6.70 -1.53 10.99
C MET A 58 -5.39 -0.76 11.18
N PHE A 59 -4.40 -1.36 11.84
CA PHE A 59 -3.09 -0.75 12.05
C PHE A 59 -2.34 -0.51 10.74
N SER A 60 -2.32 -1.50 9.84
CA SER A 60 -1.67 -1.39 8.53
C SER A 60 -2.36 -0.35 7.64
N THR A 61 -3.70 -0.23 7.73
CA THR A 61 -4.47 0.82 7.05
C THR A 61 -4.08 2.21 7.54
N ALA A 62 -4.00 2.41 8.86
CA ALA A 62 -3.57 3.68 9.43
C ALA A 62 -2.15 4.06 9.02
N LEU A 63 -1.24 3.08 8.99
CA LEU A 63 0.14 3.27 8.54
C LEU A 63 0.20 3.69 7.06
N LEU A 64 -0.56 3.00 6.19
CA LEU A 64 -0.66 3.34 4.77
C LEU A 64 -1.23 4.74 4.57
N GLU A 65 -2.26 5.11 5.32
CA GLU A 65 -2.84 6.45 5.26
C GLU A 65 -1.82 7.54 5.61
N ILE A 66 -1.03 7.35 6.67
CA ILE A 66 0.03 8.29 7.07
C ILE A 66 1.06 8.43 5.94
N CYS A 67 1.48 7.32 5.34
CA CYS A 67 2.47 7.32 4.25
C CYS A 67 1.92 8.02 3.01
N LEU A 68 0.67 7.76 2.63
CA LEU A 68 0.01 8.42 1.50
C LEU A 68 -0.17 9.93 1.74
N ARG A 69 -0.50 10.35 2.96
CA ARG A 69 -0.57 11.78 3.30
C ARG A 69 0.80 12.46 3.17
N ARG A 70 1.87 11.80 3.63
CA ARG A 70 3.25 12.30 3.46
C ARG A 70 3.63 12.37 1.97
N LEU A 71 3.31 11.34 1.20
CA LEU A 71 3.54 11.30 -0.24
C LEU A 71 2.77 12.41 -0.97
N ASN A 72 1.49 12.63 -0.65
CA ASN A 72 0.71 13.70 -1.26
C ASN A 72 1.27 15.09 -0.94
N MET A 73 1.69 15.33 0.31
CA MET A 73 2.34 16.60 0.66
C MET A 73 3.60 16.83 -0.18
N ARG A 74 4.40 15.79 -0.43
CA ARG A 74 5.60 15.90 -1.26
C ARG A 74 5.30 16.11 -2.74
N LEU A 75 4.32 15.40 -3.29
CA LEU A 75 3.97 15.47 -4.71
C LEU A 75 3.20 16.74 -5.08
N THR A 76 2.36 17.26 -4.17
CA THR A 76 1.42 18.35 -4.48
C THR A 76 1.64 19.61 -3.64
N GLY A 77 2.49 19.56 -2.62
CA GLY A 77 2.66 20.64 -1.64
C GLY A 77 1.46 20.82 -0.70
N LYS A 78 0.38 20.04 -0.83
CA LYS A 78 -0.87 20.23 -0.09
C LYS A 78 -1.09 19.14 0.95
N ARG A 79 -1.51 19.56 2.15
CA ARG A 79 -1.99 18.64 3.19
C ARG A 79 -3.38 18.15 2.82
N LEU A 80 -3.59 16.83 2.85
CA LEU A 80 -4.94 16.27 2.72
C LEU A 80 -5.71 16.44 4.04
N PRO A 81 -7.01 16.81 4.00
CA PRO A 81 -7.86 16.84 5.18
C PRO A 81 -7.90 15.48 5.88
N ARG A 82 -8.11 15.45 7.20
CA ARG A 82 -8.33 14.19 7.92
C ARG A 82 -9.62 13.51 7.44
N TRP A 83 -9.69 12.19 7.58
CA TRP A 83 -10.93 11.47 7.32
C TRP A 83 -12.08 12.08 8.16
N PRO A 84 -13.28 12.26 7.62
CA PRO A 84 -13.78 11.78 6.31
C PRO A 84 -13.51 12.71 5.11
N PHE A 85 -13.19 13.98 5.32
CA PHE A 85 -13.15 15.02 4.26
C PHE A 85 -12.00 14.88 3.25
N GLY A 86 -10.99 14.04 3.52
CA GLY A 86 -9.82 13.85 2.66
C GLY A 86 -9.81 12.57 1.81
N SER A 87 -10.88 11.77 1.85
CA SER A 87 -10.95 10.43 1.24
C SER A 87 -10.69 10.43 -0.28
N ILE A 88 -11.28 11.37 -1.02
CA ILE A 88 -11.12 11.47 -2.48
C ILE A 88 -9.66 11.78 -2.87
N GLY A 89 -9.01 12.70 -2.14
CA GLY A 89 -7.60 13.04 -2.38
C GLY A 89 -6.65 11.92 -2.00
N LEU A 90 -6.96 11.19 -0.92
CA LEU A 90 -6.25 9.97 -0.52
C LEU A 90 -6.38 8.89 -1.59
N GLY A 91 -7.57 8.66 -2.14
CA GLY A 91 -7.80 7.68 -3.21
C GLY A 91 -7.00 7.99 -4.48
N ARG A 92 -6.95 9.26 -4.91
CA ARG A 92 -6.10 9.68 -6.04
C ARG A 92 -4.62 9.45 -5.77
N THR A 93 -4.18 9.70 -4.54
CA THR A 93 -2.78 9.46 -4.14
C THR A 93 -2.47 7.97 -4.11
N LEU A 94 -3.39 7.15 -3.59
CA LEU A 94 -3.29 5.70 -3.57
C LEU A 94 -3.16 5.13 -4.99
N ILE A 95 -4.01 5.57 -5.93
CA ILE A 95 -3.93 5.14 -7.35
C ILE A 95 -2.57 5.49 -7.96
N ARG A 96 -2.06 6.69 -7.71
CA ARG A 96 -0.72 7.09 -8.17
C ARG A 96 0.38 6.24 -7.53
N ALA A 97 0.28 6.02 -6.21
CA ALA A 97 1.23 5.23 -5.44
C ALA A 97 1.25 3.75 -5.85
N LEU A 98 0.11 3.22 -6.30
CA LEU A 98 -0.03 1.89 -6.87
C LEU A 98 0.43 1.78 -8.33
N SER A 99 0.78 2.89 -8.99
CA SER A 99 1.19 2.80 -10.39
C SER A 99 2.49 1.98 -10.53
N PRO A 100 2.62 1.15 -11.58
CA PRO A 100 3.78 0.29 -11.76
C PRO A 100 5.10 1.08 -11.79
N SER A 101 5.07 2.27 -12.38
CA SER A 101 6.22 3.18 -12.44
C SER A 101 6.63 3.70 -11.06
N MET A 102 5.68 4.05 -10.20
CA MET A 102 5.97 4.57 -8.86
C MET A 102 6.48 3.47 -7.93
N LEU A 103 5.93 2.25 -8.03
CA LEU A 103 6.44 1.09 -7.30
C LEU A 103 7.82 0.66 -7.80
N ALA A 104 8.06 0.69 -9.11
CA ALA A 104 9.36 0.38 -9.68
C ALA A 104 10.42 1.41 -9.24
N GLU A 105 10.11 2.70 -9.32
CA GLU A 105 10.98 3.77 -8.85
C GLU A 105 11.27 3.65 -7.35
N ALA A 106 10.25 3.31 -6.53
CA ALA A 106 10.45 3.07 -5.10
C ALA A 106 11.37 1.86 -4.85
N GLY A 107 11.21 0.77 -5.60
CA GLY A 107 12.07 -0.41 -5.52
C GLY A 107 13.52 -0.08 -5.86
N ASP A 108 13.74 0.58 -7.00
CA ASP A 108 15.07 0.99 -7.46
C ASP A 108 15.74 1.92 -6.45
N ARG A 109 14.98 2.83 -5.84
CA ARG A 109 15.46 3.74 -4.78
C ARG A 109 15.90 3.02 -3.52
N VAL A 110 15.28 1.89 -3.20
CA VAL A 110 15.64 1.05 -2.04
C VAL A 110 16.75 0.06 -2.38
N GLY A 111 17.21 0.00 -3.64
CA GLY A 111 18.24 -0.94 -4.10
C GLY A 111 17.68 -2.34 -4.40
N LEU A 112 16.36 -2.45 -4.56
CA LEU A 112 15.69 -3.66 -5.04
C LEU A 112 15.42 -3.53 -6.54
N SER A 113 15.16 -4.64 -7.23
CA SER A 113 14.66 -4.57 -8.60
C SER A 113 13.25 -4.00 -8.61
N GLY A 114 13.08 -2.78 -9.15
CA GLY A 114 11.78 -2.12 -9.23
C GLY A 114 10.71 -2.95 -9.93
N ILE A 115 11.07 -3.65 -11.00
CA ILE A 115 10.18 -4.55 -11.74
C ILE A 115 9.71 -5.71 -10.85
N ALA A 116 10.64 -6.32 -10.10
CA ALA A 116 10.29 -7.41 -9.19
C ALA A 116 9.38 -6.94 -8.05
N VAL A 117 9.65 -5.75 -7.49
CA VAL A 117 8.81 -5.14 -6.45
C VAL A 117 7.40 -4.86 -6.96
N ALA A 118 7.28 -4.21 -8.13
CA ALA A 118 5.99 -3.95 -8.73
C ALA A 118 5.24 -5.26 -9.00
N GLY A 119 5.89 -6.24 -9.63
CA GLY A 119 5.31 -7.56 -9.92
C GLY A 119 4.82 -8.27 -8.66
N PHE A 120 5.61 -8.25 -7.57
CA PHE A 120 5.23 -8.84 -6.30
C PHE A 120 3.98 -8.17 -5.69
N VAL A 121 3.96 -6.83 -5.63
CA VAL A 121 2.80 -6.09 -5.07
C VAL A 121 1.53 -6.41 -5.86
N TYR A 122 1.61 -6.41 -7.19
CA TYR A 122 0.45 -6.77 -8.04
C TYR A 122 0.02 -8.23 -7.88
N ALA A 123 0.95 -9.16 -7.70
CA ALA A 123 0.61 -10.56 -7.43
C ALA A 123 -0.16 -10.71 -6.11
N VAL A 124 0.26 -10.04 -5.04
CA VAL A 124 -0.45 -10.05 -3.74
C VAL A 124 -1.86 -9.47 -3.89
N ILE A 125 -1.99 -8.32 -4.57
CA ILE A 125 -3.31 -7.70 -4.82
C ILE A 125 -4.23 -8.64 -5.59
N ALA A 126 -3.72 -9.30 -6.63
CA ALA A 126 -4.50 -10.25 -7.41
C ALA A 126 -4.97 -11.44 -6.56
N ILE A 127 -4.10 -11.98 -5.70
CA ILE A 127 -4.43 -13.06 -4.78
C ILE A 127 -5.52 -12.62 -3.78
N ASP A 128 -5.40 -11.43 -3.20
CA ASP A 128 -6.38 -10.90 -2.25
C ASP A 128 -7.75 -10.70 -2.93
N LEU A 129 -7.76 -10.12 -4.13
CA LEU A 129 -8.99 -9.93 -4.91
C LEU A 129 -9.66 -11.27 -5.28
N MET A 130 -8.88 -12.28 -5.71
CA MET A 130 -9.43 -13.61 -5.98
C MET A 130 -9.97 -14.26 -4.71
N SER A 131 -9.27 -14.11 -3.58
CA SER A 131 -9.68 -14.68 -2.31
C SER A 131 -10.99 -14.07 -1.79
N LEU A 132 -11.19 -12.77 -1.98
CA LEU A 132 -12.46 -12.08 -1.67
C LEU A 132 -13.66 -12.66 -2.43
N VAL A 133 -13.49 -13.03 -3.70
CA VAL A 133 -14.57 -13.65 -4.52
C VAL A 133 -14.94 -15.05 -4.02
N THR A 134 -14.03 -15.73 -3.32
CA THR A 134 -14.24 -17.09 -2.83
C THR A 134 -14.83 -17.18 -1.42
N ILE A 135 -15.10 -16.04 -0.76
CA ILE A 135 -15.79 -16.03 0.53
C ILE A 135 -17.30 -16.18 0.26
N PRO A 136 -17.94 -17.29 0.66
CA PRO A 136 -19.39 -17.41 0.56
C PRO A 136 -20.02 -16.34 1.46
N GLY A 137 -20.96 -15.59 0.88
CA GLY A 137 -21.79 -14.61 1.60
C GLY A 137 -22.83 -15.25 2.50
#